data_AF-A0A933AQ82-F1
#
_entry.id   AF-A0A933AQ82-F1
#
_cell.length_a   1.000
_cell.length_b   1.000
_cell.length_c   1.000
_cell.angle_alpha   90.00
_cell.angle_beta   90.00
_cell.angle_gamma   90.00
#
_symmetry.space_group_name_H-M   'P 1'
#
loop_
_entity.id
_entity.type
_entity.pdbx_description
1 polymer ?
#
loop_
_entity_poly.entity_id
_entity_poly.type
_entity_poly.pdbx_seq_one_letter_code
_entity_poly.pdbx_strand_id
1 'polypeptide(L)'
;AVLGLMWFYHSRVLRADSLGAPETGNLATVRRLYVLGFSAAGLWMSTLVVIHLLRWLMLQAGPSPAFEMGRAVLADELSRALVGVPAWLIFWRQAQRLFASQGDEERESAFRKLYLYVVVLVAVLGAVANATMILAGFFRRVVGLPLQGDLRGPLPIVIGMAVLWAYHTLVLRDDAAQAGEAPRQAGVRRLYLYLVAAIGLAALLIGLGGEVSVVIRSLAERVFGPDLREQVAWFTAALLAGLPVWLLPWFRAQKLAAGGQGREERQSLVRKIYLYFYLLVATLTVLSAAVYVAYRLLSRALGAGSSGNLVSDLAQAVAYLLIAVGVWLYHGAVLREDTRLARGDRSERLAGLRVAVVDGGDGRVGRGVLAALRQELPQLPVTAVGLTPQAAAAMEVAPGLEGLREVTLIVGSWEIAAALAAYSGRKLLIPVWPEGADWAGVERWSDEALARQVARAVKQLSNGEEMRLARPPGAGAIIGIIVAILAGLMLLMSVIGFVAERVF
;
A
#
# COMPACT_ATOMS: atom_id res chain seq x y z
N ALA A 1 28.65 19.30 24.76
CA ALA A 1 28.77 18.83 26.16
C ALA A 1 27.50 19.10 26.98
N VAL A 2 27.06 20.36 27.15
CA VAL A 2 25.90 20.74 27.98
C VAL A 2 24.61 20.01 27.60
N LEU A 3 24.23 20.02 26.31
CA LEU A 3 23.02 19.32 25.84
C LEU A 3 23.10 17.79 26.03
N GLY A 4 24.30 17.21 25.95
CA GLY A 4 24.52 15.79 26.19
C GLY A 4 24.36 15.40 27.66
N LEU A 5 24.83 16.25 28.58
CA LEU A 5 24.62 16.10 30.02
C LEU A 5 23.14 16.26 30.39
N MET A 6 22.47 17.27 29.82
CA MET A 6 21.04 17.49 29.99
C MET A 6 20.24 16.29 29.48
N TRP A 7 20.55 15.79 28.29
CA TRP A 7 19.96 14.58 27.75
C TRP A 7 20.18 13.37 28.66
N PHE A 8 21.41 13.14 29.12
CA PHE A 8 21.75 12.04 30.01
C PHE A 8 20.94 12.09 31.31
N TYR A 9 20.86 13.26 31.94
CA TYR A 9 20.05 13.49 33.14
C TYR A 9 18.58 13.16 32.90
N HIS A 10 17.94 13.75 31.89
CA HIS A 10 16.52 13.46 31.60
C HIS A 10 16.29 12.01 31.19
N SER A 11 17.24 11.37 30.51
CA SER A 11 17.14 9.94 30.16
C SER A 11 17.20 9.03 31.40
N ARG A 12 17.93 9.44 32.46
CA ARG A 12 17.98 8.72 33.73
C ARG A 12 16.71 8.89 34.53
N VAL A 13 16.16 10.11 34.54
CA VAL A 13 14.85 10.42 35.18
C VAL A 13 13.73 9.61 34.52
N LEU A 14 13.59 9.68 33.19
CA LEU A 14 12.57 8.93 32.45
C LEU A 14 12.65 7.41 32.69
N ARG A 15 13.87 6.85 32.79
CA ARG A 15 14.05 5.42 33.12
C ARG A 15 13.60 5.10 34.53
N ALA A 16 13.89 5.96 35.51
CA ALA A 16 13.44 5.77 36.88
C ALA A 16 11.90 5.84 36.98
N ASP A 17 11.29 6.81 36.31
CA ASP A 17 9.83 6.98 36.30
C ASP A 17 9.12 5.79 35.65
N SER A 18 9.69 5.22 34.58
CA SER A 18 9.13 4.06 33.88
C SER A 18 9.05 2.77 34.72
N LEU A 19 9.80 2.69 35.83
CA LEU A 19 9.72 1.58 36.78
C LEU A 19 8.51 1.72 37.71
N GLY A 20 8.07 2.94 38.01
CA GLY A 20 6.92 3.22 38.86
C GLY A 20 5.60 3.32 38.10
N ALA A 21 5.65 3.76 36.84
CA ALA A 21 4.49 3.85 35.94
C ALA A 21 4.89 3.40 34.53
N PRO A 22 4.55 2.16 34.12
CA PRO A 22 4.90 1.68 32.79
C PRO A 22 4.22 2.53 31.71
N GLU A 23 5.01 3.07 30.79
CA GLU A 23 4.51 3.86 29.67
C GLU A 23 3.72 2.92 28.72
N THR A 24 2.40 3.11 28.68
CA THR A 24 1.47 2.38 27.83
C THR A 24 0.76 3.33 26.87
N GLY A 25 0.27 2.83 25.74
CA GLY A 25 -0.53 3.60 24.78
C GLY A 25 0.22 4.78 24.17
N ASN A 26 -0.25 6.01 24.42
CA ASN A 26 0.31 7.23 23.81
C ASN A 26 1.75 7.51 24.28
N LEU A 27 2.07 7.25 25.55
CA LEU A 27 3.42 7.46 26.09
C LEU A 27 4.42 6.48 25.48
N ALA A 28 4.03 5.21 25.34
CA ALA A 28 4.81 4.21 24.61
C ALA A 28 5.07 4.63 23.15
N THR A 29 4.07 5.23 22.51
CA THR A 29 4.19 5.75 21.14
C THR A 29 5.22 6.87 21.02
N VAL A 30 5.22 7.84 21.93
CA VAL A 30 6.21 8.94 21.96
C VAL A 30 7.62 8.39 22.19
N ARG A 31 7.79 7.45 23.13
CA ARG A 31 9.08 6.77 23.35
C ARG A 31 9.57 6.06 22.09
N ARG A 32 8.70 5.33 21.39
CA ARG A 32 9.06 4.64 20.14
C ARG A 32 9.52 5.61 19.07
N LEU A 33 8.78 6.71 18.84
CA LEU A 33 9.16 7.74 17.87
C LEU A 33 10.52 8.36 18.21
N TYR A 34 10.75 8.64 19.49
CA TYR A 34 12.02 9.15 19.98
C TYR A 34 13.18 8.18 19.67
N VAL A 35 13.08 6.93 20.11
CA VAL A 35 14.13 5.92 19.93
C VAL A 35 14.36 5.62 18.44
N LEU A 36 13.30 5.40 17.67
CA LEU A 36 13.42 5.09 16.24
C LEU A 36 13.89 6.28 15.42
N GLY A 37 13.51 7.51 15.79
CA GLY A 37 13.95 8.74 15.13
C GLY A 37 15.46 8.97 15.28
N PHE A 38 15.98 8.88 16.50
CA PHE A 38 17.42 8.98 16.73
C PHE A 38 18.20 7.80 16.13
N SER A 39 17.62 6.59 16.15
CA SER A 39 18.17 5.43 15.43
C SER A 39 18.26 5.69 13.92
N ALA A 40 17.23 6.31 13.31
CA ALA A 40 17.23 6.66 11.89
C ALA A 40 18.33 7.67 11.54
N ALA A 41 18.47 8.72 12.35
CA ALA A 41 19.49 9.74 12.13
C ALA A 41 20.91 9.17 12.25
N GLY A 42 21.17 8.38 13.29
CA GLY A 42 22.45 7.70 13.46
C GLY A 42 22.74 6.72 12.31
N LEU A 43 21.74 5.96 11.87
CA LEU A 43 21.87 5.00 10.77
C LEU A 43 22.18 5.70 9.45
N TRP A 44 21.51 6.81 9.16
CA TRP A 44 21.78 7.63 7.98
C TRP A 44 23.22 8.14 7.95
N MET A 45 23.67 8.74 9.06
CA MET A 45 25.06 9.20 9.21
C MET A 45 26.06 8.05 9.04
N SER A 46 25.81 6.91 9.70
CA SER A 46 26.68 5.72 9.62
C SER A 46 26.75 5.15 8.20
N THR A 47 25.63 5.17 7.47
CA THR A 47 25.57 4.70 6.08
C THR A 47 26.39 5.61 5.16
N LEU A 48 26.29 6.93 5.34
CA LEU A 48 27.09 7.88 4.58
C LEU A 48 28.59 7.71 4.85
N VAL A 49 28.98 7.48 6.10
CA VAL A 49 30.38 7.17 6.45
C VAL A 49 30.88 5.96 5.69
N VAL A 50 30.13 4.85 5.67
CA VAL A 50 30.51 3.65 4.92
C VAL A 50 30.68 3.96 3.43
N ILE A 51 29.72 4.67 2.83
CA ILE A 51 29.74 5.01 1.40
C ILE A 51 30.94 5.92 1.07
N HIS A 52 31.17 6.96 1.85
CA HIS A 52 32.21 7.94 1.59
C HIS A 52 33.61 7.40 1.89
N LEU A 53 33.78 6.58 2.94
CA LEU A 53 35.05 5.91 3.21
C LEU A 53 35.40 4.88 2.13
N LEU A 54 34.42 4.12 1.63
CA LEU A 54 34.62 3.22 0.49
C LEU A 54 35.00 3.99 -0.78
N ARG A 55 34.30 5.09 -1.07
CA ARG A 55 34.63 5.97 -2.19
C ARG A 55 36.04 6.54 -2.05
N TRP A 56 36.40 7.03 -0.87
CA TRP A 56 37.73 7.54 -0.56
C TRP A 56 38.79 6.45 -0.78
N LEU A 57 38.58 5.23 -0.27
CA LEU A 57 39.49 4.10 -0.47
C LEU A 57 39.70 3.79 -1.95
N MET A 58 38.64 3.79 -2.75
CA MET A 58 38.72 3.56 -4.19
C MET A 58 39.43 4.70 -4.95
N LEU A 59 39.37 5.94 -4.44
CA LEU A 59 40.12 7.07 -5.00
C LEU A 59 41.62 6.93 -4.72
N GLN A 60 42.00 6.46 -3.52
CA GLN A 60 43.41 6.23 -3.18
C GLN A 60 44.03 5.06 -3.95
N ALA A 61 43.23 4.03 -4.29
CA ALA A 61 43.66 2.93 -5.13
C ALA A 61 43.79 3.29 -6.63
N GLY A 62 43.45 4.53 -7.02
CA GLY A 62 43.48 5.00 -8.39
C GLY A 62 44.88 5.44 -8.88
N PRO A 63 45.04 5.65 -10.21
CA PRO A 63 46.32 6.05 -10.81
C PRO A 63 46.77 7.48 -10.44
N SER A 64 45.92 8.28 -9.80
CA SER A 64 46.24 9.65 -9.35
C SER A 64 45.63 9.89 -7.96
N PRO A 65 46.29 9.42 -6.89
CA PRO A 65 45.78 9.57 -5.54
C PRO A 65 45.76 11.05 -5.11
N ALA A 66 44.59 11.52 -4.65
CA ALA A 66 44.38 12.90 -4.20
C ALA A 66 44.56 13.00 -2.69
N PHE A 67 45.80 12.85 -2.20
CA PHE A 67 46.10 12.74 -0.76
C PHE A 67 45.67 13.96 0.08
N GLU A 68 45.93 15.18 -0.37
CA GLU A 68 45.56 16.44 0.33
C GLU A 68 44.04 16.57 0.51
N MET A 69 43.28 16.50 -0.59
CA MET A 69 41.81 16.49 -0.59
C MET A 69 41.26 15.31 0.23
N GLY A 70 41.96 14.17 0.19
CA GLY A 70 41.61 12.96 0.92
C GLY A 70 41.68 13.10 2.44
N ARG A 71 42.61 13.90 3.00
CA ARG A 71 42.73 14.09 4.46
C ARG A 71 41.54 14.86 5.06
N ALA A 72 41.07 15.89 4.36
CA ALA A 72 39.91 16.67 4.79
C ALA A 72 38.62 15.84 4.78
N VAL A 73 38.40 15.06 3.72
CA VAL A 73 37.26 14.14 3.62
C VAL A 73 37.32 13.08 4.74
N LEU A 74 38.49 12.51 4.99
CA LEU A 74 38.66 11.52 6.05
C LEU A 74 38.34 12.12 7.44
N ALA A 75 38.76 13.36 7.72
CA ALA A 75 38.47 14.02 8.99
C ALA A 75 36.96 14.31 9.17
N ASP A 76 36.25 14.73 8.11
CA ASP A 76 34.79 14.91 8.15
C ASP A 76 34.07 13.60 8.42
N GLU A 77 34.43 12.53 7.70
CA GLU A 77 33.80 11.22 7.86
C GLU A 77 34.14 10.56 9.20
N LEU A 78 35.35 10.75 9.74
CA LEU A 78 35.69 10.30 11.09
C LEU A 78 34.86 11.05 12.15
N SER A 79 34.67 12.36 11.99
CA SER A 79 33.82 13.16 12.88
C SER A 79 32.36 12.70 12.81
N ARG A 80 31.86 12.43 11.59
CA ARG A 80 30.53 11.88 11.36
C ARG A 80 30.38 10.47 11.93
N ALA A 81 31.40 9.63 11.85
CA ALA A 81 31.41 8.29 12.41
C ALA A 81 31.33 8.31 13.94
N LEU A 82 32.09 9.21 14.58
CA LEU A 82 32.10 9.39 16.05
C LEU A 82 30.73 9.76 16.61
N VAL A 83 29.86 10.40 15.81
CA VAL A 83 28.49 10.75 16.21
C VAL A 83 27.49 9.71 15.74
N GLY A 84 27.52 9.36 14.45
CA GLY A 84 26.52 8.53 13.79
C GLY A 84 26.51 7.09 14.29
N VAL A 85 27.67 6.46 14.40
CA VAL A 85 27.78 5.03 14.78
C VAL A 85 27.32 4.82 16.22
N PRO A 86 27.79 5.58 17.23
CA PRO A 86 27.29 5.44 18.59
C PRO A 86 25.80 5.77 18.71
N ALA A 87 25.31 6.81 18.03
CA ALA A 87 23.89 7.15 18.03
C ALA A 87 23.05 5.97 17.53
N TRP A 88 23.39 5.41 16.36
CA TRP A 88 22.69 4.24 15.84
C TRP A 88 22.76 3.06 16.81
N LEU A 89 23.96 2.67 17.26
CA LEU A 89 24.12 1.51 18.13
C LEU A 89 23.35 1.64 19.44
N ILE A 90 23.37 2.81 20.09
CA ILE A 90 22.69 3.03 21.37
C ILE A 90 21.18 2.94 21.20
N PHE A 91 20.61 3.71 20.27
CA PHE A 91 19.16 3.79 20.08
C PHE A 91 18.60 2.51 19.44
N TRP A 92 19.34 1.91 18.51
CA TRP A 92 18.95 0.65 17.91
C TRP A 92 18.98 -0.50 18.92
N ARG A 93 20.02 -0.62 19.76
CA ARG A 93 20.03 -1.59 20.87
C ARG A 93 18.91 -1.34 21.88
N GLN A 94 18.50 -0.09 22.08
CA GLN A 94 17.33 0.21 22.90
C GLN A 94 16.04 -0.29 22.23
N ALA A 95 15.86 -0.07 20.92
CA ALA A 95 14.73 -0.60 20.17
C ALA A 95 14.67 -2.14 20.17
N GLN A 96 15.82 -2.82 20.04
CA GLN A 96 15.91 -4.29 20.14
C GLN A 96 15.52 -4.77 21.53
N ARG A 97 15.97 -4.10 22.60
CA ARG A 97 15.61 -4.46 23.98
C ARG A 97 14.13 -4.25 24.27
N LEU A 98 13.52 -3.18 23.73
CA LEU A 98 12.08 -2.95 23.84
C LEU A 98 11.29 -4.08 23.15
N PHE A 99 11.69 -4.50 21.95
CA PHE A 99 11.06 -5.63 21.27
C PHE A 99 11.25 -6.97 22.01
N ALA A 100 12.43 -7.19 22.59
CA ALA A 100 12.75 -8.39 23.35
C ALA A 100 12.02 -8.45 24.71
N SER A 101 11.64 -7.30 25.27
CA SER A 101 10.77 -7.27 26.45
C SER A 101 9.41 -7.86 26.06
N GLN A 102 8.92 -8.85 26.81
CA GLN A 102 7.80 -9.72 26.41
C GLN A 102 6.41 -9.03 26.42
N GLY A 103 6.34 -7.72 26.22
CA GLY A 103 5.07 -7.01 26.10
C GLY A 103 4.50 -7.13 24.69
N ASP A 104 3.29 -7.68 24.56
CA ASP A 104 2.58 -7.79 23.28
C ASP A 104 2.48 -6.42 22.57
N GLU A 105 2.32 -5.34 23.35
CA GLU A 105 2.24 -3.96 22.82
C GLU A 105 3.51 -3.55 22.04
N GLU A 106 4.71 -3.99 22.47
CA GLU A 106 5.97 -3.67 21.78
C GLU A 106 6.18 -4.55 20.55
N ARG A 107 5.78 -5.82 20.62
CA ARG A 107 5.86 -6.79 19.51
C ARG A 107 4.91 -6.46 18.38
N GLU A 108 3.72 -5.96 18.71
CA GLU A 108 2.69 -5.54 17.74
C GLU A 108 2.88 -4.10 17.22
N SER A 109 3.94 -3.41 17.63
CA SER A 109 4.22 -2.03 17.24
C SER A 109 4.33 -1.86 15.72
N ALA A 110 3.40 -1.09 15.15
CA ALA A 110 3.43 -0.74 13.73
C ALA A 110 4.59 0.23 13.39
N PHE A 111 5.04 1.04 14.36
CA PHE A 111 6.11 2.03 14.16
C PHE A 111 7.47 1.38 13.94
N ARG A 112 7.81 0.33 14.71
CA ARG A 112 9.03 -0.44 14.50
C ARG A 112 9.05 -1.05 13.09
N LYS A 113 7.93 -1.65 12.69
CA LYS A 113 7.80 -2.24 11.36
C LYS A 113 7.86 -1.20 10.24
N LEU A 114 7.28 -0.02 10.46
CA LEU A 114 7.39 1.11 9.55
C LEU A 114 8.84 1.57 9.39
N TYR A 115 9.57 1.76 10.50
CA TYR A 115 10.99 2.08 10.48
C TYR A 115 11.79 1.08 9.64
N LEU A 116 11.63 -0.23 9.94
CA LEU A 116 12.34 -1.30 9.24
C LEU A 116 12.04 -1.31 7.74
N TYR A 117 10.76 -1.21 7.34
CA TYR A 117 10.40 -1.19 5.92
C TYR A 117 10.83 0.09 5.20
N VAL A 118 10.84 1.25 5.86
CA VAL A 118 11.36 2.50 5.28
C VAL A 118 12.86 2.37 5.02
N VAL A 119 13.62 1.83 5.99
CA VAL A 119 15.06 1.59 5.82
C VAL A 119 15.33 0.62 4.67
N VAL A 120 14.60 -0.50 4.63
CA VAL A 120 14.72 -1.49 3.54
C VAL A 120 14.29 -0.91 2.20
N LEU A 121 13.25 -0.06 2.15
CA LEU A 121 12.82 0.64 0.94
C LEU A 121 13.93 1.56 0.42
N VAL A 122 14.48 2.43 1.25
CA VAL A 122 15.58 3.33 0.89
C VAL A 122 16.78 2.53 0.40
N ALA A 123 17.12 1.43 1.08
CA ALA A 123 18.21 0.55 0.69
C ALA A 123 17.98 -0.07 -0.71
N VAL A 124 16.80 -0.64 -0.96
CA VAL A 124 16.46 -1.23 -2.27
C VAL A 124 16.50 -0.16 -3.37
N LEU A 125 15.87 1.00 -3.16
CA LEU A 125 15.83 2.06 -4.17
C LEU A 125 17.22 2.63 -4.46
N GLY A 126 18.01 2.89 -3.42
CA GLY A 126 19.39 3.36 -3.55
C GLY A 126 20.27 2.35 -4.27
N ALA A 127 20.18 1.06 -3.91
CA ALA A 127 20.95 0.01 -4.57
C ALA A 127 20.55 -0.16 -6.04
N VAL A 128 19.25 -0.23 -6.34
CA VAL A 128 18.74 -0.42 -7.70
C VAL A 128 19.11 0.76 -8.59
N ALA A 129 18.89 2.00 -8.15
CA ALA A 129 19.22 3.18 -8.95
C ALA A 129 20.70 3.23 -9.34
N ASN A 130 21.60 2.94 -8.39
CA ASN A 130 23.04 2.95 -8.64
C ASN A 130 23.50 1.70 -9.41
N ALA A 131 22.87 0.55 -9.22
CA ALA A 131 23.11 -0.64 -10.04
C ALA A 131 22.70 -0.39 -11.50
N THR A 132 21.58 0.29 -11.75
CA THR A 132 21.17 0.70 -13.10
C THR A 132 22.21 1.60 -13.76
N MET A 133 22.80 2.55 -13.02
CA MET A 133 23.88 3.40 -13.56
C MET A 133 25.12 2.58 -13.95
N ILE A 134 25.53 1.63 -13.12
CA ILE A 134 26.65 0.72 -13.42
C ILE A 134 26.32 -0.11 -14.65
N LEU A 135 25.10 -0.64 -14.73
CA LEU A 135 24.64 -1.47 -15.83
C LEU A 135 24.55 -0.69 -17.14
N ALA A 136 24.07 0.55 -17.12
CA ALA A 136 24.07 1.45 -18.26
C ALA A 136 25.50 1.75 -18.74
N GLY A 137 26.43 2.03 -17.82
CA GLY A 137 27.85 2.20 -18.13
C GLY A 137 28.48 0.95 -18.78
N PHE A 138 28.11 -0.23 -18.30
CA PHE A 138 28.49 -1.50 -18.91
C PHE A 138 27.94 -1.64 -20.34
N PHE A 139 26.64 -1.41 -20.55
CA PHE A 139 26.05 -1.52 -21.88
C PHE A 139 26.54 -0.46 -22.85
N ARG A 140 26.83 0.76 -22.39
CA ARG A 140 27.51 1.79 -23.19
C ARG A 140 28.80 1.23 -23.79
N ARG A 141 29.62 0.54 -22.98
CA ARG A 141 30.85 -0.11 -23.48
C ARG A 141 30.55 -1.22 -24.49
N VAL A 142 29.53 -2.04 -24.24
CA VAL A 142 29.11 -3.12 -25.16
C VAL A 142 28.71 -2.57 -26.53
N VAL A 143 28.02 -1.43 -26.58
CA VAL A 143 27.61 -0.77 -27.84
C VAL A 143 28.70 0.13 -28.44
N GLY A 144 29.93 0.07 -27.91
CA GLY A 144 31.09 0.80 -28.44
C GLY A 144 31.14 2.28 -28.06
N LEU A 145 30.38 2.73 -27.07
CA LEU A 145 30.47 4.06 -26.51
C LEU A 145 31.52 4.12 -25.38
N PRO A 146 32.14 5.29 -25.15
CA PRO A 146 33.02 5.46 -24.01
C PRO A 146 32.26 5.21 -22.71
N LEU A 147 32.94 4.59 -21.75
CA LEU A 147 32.49 4.50 -20.36
C LEU A 147 32.20 5.90 -19.85
N GLN A 148 30.95 6.13 -19.45
CA GLN A 148 30.52 7.37 -18.83
C GLN A 148 30.20 7.08 -17.36
N GLY A 149 30.58 8.01 -16.49
CA GLY A 149 30.46 7.86 -15.05
C GLY A 149 31.66 7.17 -14.42
N ASP A 150 31.97 7.58 -13.19
CA ASP A 150 33.00 6.97 -12.37
C ASP A 150 32.37 5.90 -11.47
N LEU A 151 32.81 4.64 -11.57
CA LEU A 151 32.32 3.54 -10.71
C LEU A 151 32.48 3.86 -9.21
N ARG A 152 33.42 4.73 -8.85
CA ARG A 152 33.63 5.19 -7.47
C ARG A 152 32.44 5.97 -6.91
N GLY A 153 31.53 6.44 -7.77
CA GLY A 153 30.26 7.04 -7.36
C GLY A 153 29.23 5.97 -6.94
N PRO A 154 28.68 5.18 -7.87
CA PRO A 154 27.57 4.27 -7.60
C PRO A 154 27.97 3.02 -6.83
N LEU A 155 29.19 2.48 -7.01
CA LEU A 155 29.56 1.19 -6.40
C LEU A 155 29.59 1.23 -4.86
N PRO A 156 30.20 2.23 -4.19
CA PRO A 156 30.10 2.37 -2.74
C PRO A 156 28.66 2.47 -2.23
N ILE A 157 27.77 3.13 -2.99
CA ILE A 157 26.36 3.26 -2.63
C ILE A 157 25.67 1.89 -2.72
N VAL A 158 25.89 1.13 -3.80
CA VAL A 158 25.35 -0.24 -3.91
C VAL A 158 25.80 -1.10 -2.74
N ILE A 159 27.08 -1.06 -2.38
CA ILE A 159 27.62 -1.85 -1.26
C ILE A 159 26.99 -1.41 0.08
N GLY A 160 26.98 -0.10 0.37
CA GLY A 160 26.41 0.43 1.61
C GLY A 160 24.92 0.10 1.75
N MET A 161 24.16 0.25 0.66
CA MET A 161 22.74 -0.08 0.62
C MET A 161 22.49 -1.60 0.71
N ALA A 162 23.35 -2.44 0.13
CA ALA A 162 23.24 -3.89 0.26
C ALA A 162 23.45 -4.36 1.71
N VAL A 163 24.44 -3.78 2.42
CA VAL A 163 24.67 -4.05 3.85
C VAL A 163 23.47 -3.61 4.68
N LEU A 164 22.96 -2.39 4.42
CA LEU A 164 21.79 -1.84 5.08
C LEU A 164 20.56 -2.73 4.90
N TRP A 165 20.32 -3.16 3.66
CA TRP A 165 19.23 -4.08 3.29
C TRP A 165 19.37 -5.44 3.98
N ALA A 166 20.56 -6.04 3.92
CA ALA A 166 20.80 -7.38 4.46
C ALA A 166 20.52 -7.41 5.97
N TYR A 167 21.08 -6.47 6.72
CA TYR A 167 20.89 -6.39 8.16
C TYR A 167 19.42 -6.22 8.56
N HIS A 168 18.72 -5.24 7.98
CA HIS A 168 17.34 -4.93 8.39
C HIS A 168 16.34 -5.97 7.87
N THR A 169 16.64 -6.65 6.76
CA THR A 169 15.83 -7.78 6.28
C THR A 169 15.97 -8.99 7.20
N LEU A 170 17.15 -9.27 7.74
CA LEU A 170 17.35 -10.33 8.74
C LEU A 170 16.53 -10.01 10.00
N VAL A 171 16.61 -8.78 10.51
CA VAL A 171 15.79 -8.35 11.65
C VAL A 171 14.29 -8.50 11.37
N LEU A 172 13.80 -8.11 10.19
CA LEU A 172 12.39 -8.31 9.82
C LEU A 172 11.97 -9.78 9.82
N ARG A 173 12.86 -10.69 9.41
CA ARG A 173 12.59 -12.14 9.43
C ARG A 173 12.56 -12.68 10.86
N ASP A 174 13.49 -12.24 11.70
CA ASP A 174 13.58 -12.64 13.09
C ASP A 174 12.39 -12.12 13.91
N ASP A 175 11.97 -10.87 13.67
CA ASP A 175 10.78 -10.26 14.29
C ASP A 175 9.52 -11.07 13.92
N ALA A 176 9.37 -11.41 12.64
CA ALA A 176 8.22 -12.18 12.14
C ALA A 176 8.18 -13.61 12.70
N ALA A 177 9.34 -14.23 12.93
CA ALA A 177 9.44 -15.57 13.53
C ALA A 177 9.06 -15.58 15.02
N GLN A 178 9.30 -14.49 15.75
CA GLN A 178 9.10 -14.41 17.20
C GLN A 178 7.67 -14.03 17.62
N ALA A 179 7.00 -13.15 16.87
CA ALA A 179 5.75 -12.52 17.32
C ALA A 179 4.57 -12.67 16.35
N GLY A 180 4.75 -13.37 15.23
CA GLY A 180 3.76 -13.35 14.15
C GLY A 180 3.59 -11.93 13.60
N GLU A 181 2.40 -11.62 13.08
CA GLU A 181 2.13 -10.30 12.51
C GLU A 181 0.74 -9.78 12.86
N ALA A 182 0.69 -8.61 13.48
CA ALA A 182 -0.56 -7.92 13.77
C ALA A 182 -1.20 -7.31 12.50
N PRO A 183 -2.52 -7.07 12.46
CA PRO A 183 -3.20 -6.50 11.28
C PRO A 183 -2.64 -5.16 10.79
N ARG A 184 -2.29 -4.25 11.73
CA ARG A 184 -1.68 -2.95 11.39
C ARG A 184 -0.30 -3.12 10.75
N GLN A 185 0.46 -4.10 11.23
CA GLN A 185 1.78 -4.44 10.73
C GLN A 185 1.75 -5.05 9.33
N ALA A 186 0.74 -5.88 9.02
CA ALA A 186 0.50 -6.40 7.69
C ALA A 186 0.25 -5.28 6.67
N GLY A 187 -0.46 -4.21 7.08
CA GLY A 187 -0.66 -3.00 6.27
C GLY A 187 0.65 -2.35 5.82
N VAL A 188 1.62 -2.22 6.73
CA VAL A 188 2.95 -1.64 6.42
C VAL A 188 3.73 -2.53 5.44
N ARG A 189 3.74 -3.86 5.64
CA ARG A 189 4.38 -4.79 4.71
C ARG A 189 3.78 -4.67 3.31
N ARG A 190 2.45 -4.66 3.21
CA ARG A 190 1.73 -4.52 1.93
C ARG A 190 2.15 -3.23 1.23
N LEU A 191 2.16 -2.11 1.95
CA LEU A 191 2.61 -0.81 1.41
C LEU A 191 4.01 -0.91 0.81
N TYR A 192 4.97 -1.46 1.56
CA TYR A 192 6.34 -1.69 1.06
C TYR A 192 6.36 -2.56 -0.21
N LEU A 193 5.72 -3.73 -0.20
CA LEU A 193 5.75 -4.66 -1.32
C LEU A 193 5.18 -4.04 -2.60
N TYR A 194 4.04 -3.37 -2.50
CA TYR A 194 3.39 -2.74 -3.66
C TYR A 194 4.13 -1.49 -4.15
N LEU A 195 4.79 -0.72 -3.26
CA LEU A 195 5.66 0.40 -3.67
C LEU A 195 6.87 -0.08 -4.47
N VAL A 196 7.58 -1.10 -3.97
CA VAL A 196 8.75 -1.65 -4.68
C VAL A 196 8.32 -2.28 -6.00
N ALA A 197 7.23 -3.05 -6.00
CA ALA A 197 6.68 -3.64 -7.22
C ALA A 197 6.27 -2.58 -8.25
N ALA A 198 5.72 -1.43 -7.80
CA ALA A 198 5.34 -0.35 -8.70
C ALA A 198 6.58 0.29 -9.33
N ILE A 199 7.59 0.65 -8.53
CA ILE A 199 8.81 1.25 -9.06
C ILE A 199 9.51 0.29 -10.04
N GLY A 200 9.57 -1.00 -9.72
CA GLY A 200 10.10 -2.02 -10.62
C GLY A 200 9.33 -2.14 -11.93
N LEU A 201 7.99 -2.15 -11.88
CA LEU A 201 7.16 -2.26 -13.09
C LEU A 201 7.27 -1.01 -13.95
N ALA A 202 7.34 0.18 -13.34
CA ALA A 202 7.57 1.42 -14.08
C ALA A 202 8.92 1.39 -14.81
N ALA A 203 10.01 1.01 -14.15
CA ALA A 203 11.33 0.88 -14.77
C ALA A 203 11.34 -0.17 -15.90
N LEU A 204 10.67 -1.31 -15.69
CA LEU A 204 10.51 -2.35 -16.72
C LEU A 204 9.77 -1.82 -17.95
N LEU A 205 8.66 -1.09 -17.76
CA LEU A 205 7.87 -0.54 -18.86
C LEU A 205 8.60 0.58 -19.60
N ILE A 206 9.35 1.44 -18.88
CA ILE A 206 10.20 2.47 -19.49
C ILE A 206 11.29 1.81 -20.34
N GLY A 207 11.98 0.79 -19.81
CA GLY A 207 12.97 0.04 -20.57
C GLY A 207 12.37 -0.63 -21.80
N LEU A 208 11.25 -1.34 -21.66
CA LEU A 208 10.58 -2.02 -22.77
C LEU A 208 10.10 -1.04 -23.86
N GLY A 209 9.45 0.05 -23.47
CA GLY A 209 8.99 1.08 -24.40
C GLY A 209 10.15 1.78 -25.11
N GLY A 210 11.23 2.06 -24.38
CA GLY A 210 12.44 2.64 -24.92
C GLY A 210 13.15 1.73 -25.94
N GLU A 211 13.34 0.45 -25.63
CA GLU A 211 13.93 -0.53 -26.55
C GLU A 211 13.14 -0.62 -27.86
N VAL A 212 11.81 -0.73 -27.78
CA VAL A 212 10.98 -0.77 -28.98
C VAL A 212 11.10 0.53 -29.78
N SER A 213 11.20 1.68 -29.10
CA SER A 213 11.43 2.97 -29.75
C SER A 213 12.78 3.04 -30.49
N VAL A 214 13.83 2.47 -29.91
CA VAL A 214 15.14 2.35 -30.58
C VAL A 214 15.02 1.47 -31.82
N VAL A 215 14.40 0.29 -31.71
CA VAL A 215 14.23 -0.61 -32.87
C VAL A 215 13.49 0.10 -34.01
N ILE A 216 12.37 0.75 -33.73
CA ILE A 216 11.57 1.46 -34.73
C ILE A 216 12.38 2.57 -35.42
N ARG A 217 13.06 3.44 -34.65
CA ARG A 217 13.88 4.52 -35.22
C ARG A 217 15.08 4.01 -36.00
N SER A 218 15.73 2.94 -35.53
CA SER A 218 16.87 2.34 -36.24
C SER A 218 16.48 1.84 -37.64
N LEU A 219 15.27 1.30 -37.79
CA LEU A 219 14.73 0.87 -39.08
C LEU A 219 14.32 2.06 -39.96
N ALA A 220 13.80 3.13 -39.36
CA ALA A 220 13.39 4.34 -40.06
C ALA A 220 14.58 5.15 -40.59
N GLU A 221 15.62 5.33 -39.78
CA GLU A 221 16.81 6.12 -40.10
C GLU A 221 17.86 5.32 -40.88
N ARG A 222 17.78 3.97 -40.85
CA ARG A 222 18.75 3.03 -41.45
C ARG A 222 20.19 3.23 -40.96
N VAL A 223 20.38 3.95 -39.85
CA VAL A 223 21.68 4.25 -39.23
C VAL A 223 21.56 4.01 -37.73
N PHE A 224 22.55 3.30 -37.17
CA PHE A 224 22.63 3.06 -35.74
C PHE A 224 23.70 3.97 -35.09
N GLY A 225 23.32 5.24 -34.96
CA GLY A 225 24.17 6.32 -34.48
C GLY A 225 24.42 6.31 -32.96
N PRO A 226 25.29 7.21 -32.46
CA PRO A 226 25.61 7.33 -31.04
C PRO A 226 24.40 7.51 -30.14
N ASP A 227 23.39 8.28 -30.56
CA ASP A 227 22.20 8.57 -29.75
C ASP A 227 21.31 7.33 -29.54
N LEU A 228 21.18 6.47 -30.55
CA LEU A 228 20.44 5.20 -30.43
C LEU A 228 21.20 4.21 -29.56
N ARG A 229 22.53 4.15 -29.69
CA ARG A 229 23.39 3.33 -28.83
C ARG A 229 23.28 3.75 -27.37
N GLU A 230 23.25 5.05 -27.11
CA GLU A 230 23.08 5.61 -25.77
C GLU A 230 21.75 5.16 -25.17
N GLN A 231 20.68 5.29 -25.95
CA GLN A 231 19.34 4.90 -25.53
C GLN A 231 19.22 3.41 -25.24
N VAL A 232 19.76 2.53 -26.09
CA VAL A 232 19.81 1.08 -25.82
C VAL A 232 20.51 0.80 -24.49
N ALA A 233 21.64 1.45 -24.22
CA ALA A 233 22.38 1.19 -22.99
C ALA A 233 21.54 1.51 -21.73
N TRP A 234 20.83 2.64 -21.72
CA TRP A 234 19.98 3.04 -20.60
C TRP A 234 18.68 2.23 -20.51
N PHE A 235 18.02 1.96 -21.64
CA PHE A 235 16.78 1.21 -21.66
C PHE A 235 16.98 -0.26 -21.32
N THR A 236 18.07 -0.89 -21.80
CA THR A 236 18.44 -2.24 -21.41
C THR A 236 18.75 -2.30 -19.92
N ALA A 237 19.47 -1.30 -19.38
CA ALA A 237 19.75 -1.23 -17.95
C ALA A 237 18.47 -1.07 -17.11
N ALA A 238 17.56 -0.18 -17.50
CA ALA A 238 16.27 0.02 -16.83
C ALA A 238 15.38 -1.23 -16.89
N LEU A 239 15.36 -1.92 -18.04
CA LEU A 239 14.62 -3.17 -18.24
C LEU A 239 15.15 -4.28 -17.31
N LEU A 240 16.46 -4.51 -17.31
CA LEU A 240 17.09 -5.55 -16.52
C LEU A 240 17.05 -5.27 -15.02
N ALA A 241 17.12 -3.99 -14.60
CA ALA A 241 16.97 -3.62 -13.20
C ALA A 241 15.51 -3.66 -12.74
N GLY A 242 14.58 -3.19 -13.57
CA GLY A 242 13.14 -3.14 -13.26
C GLY A 242 12.52 -4.54 -13.14
N LEU A 243 12.94 -5.49 -13.98
CA LEU A 243 12.39 -6.84 -14.02
C LEU A 243 12.42 -7.57 -12.66
N PRO A 244 13.57 -7.78 -11.99
CA PRO A 244 13.61 -8.44 -10.69
C PRO A 244 12.93 -7.61 -9.59
N VAL A 245 13.02 -6.28 -9.67
CA VAL A 245 12.41 -5.35 -8.69
C VAL A 245 10.90 -5.39 -8.76
N TRP A 246 10.31 -5.68 -9.92
CA TRP A 246 8.89 -5.96 -10.05
C TRP A 246 8.55 -7.40 -9.65
N LEU A 247 9.16 -8.38 -10.31
CA LEU A 247 8.77 -9.78 -10.22
C LEU A 247 8.84 -10.32 -8.78
N LEU A 248 9.92 -10.02 -8.05
CA LEU A 248 10.13 -10.59 -6.71
C LEU A 248 9.05 -10.17 -5.69
N PRO A 249 8.80 -8.86 -5.44
CA PRO A 249 7.73 -8.46 -4.54
C PRO A 249 6.34 -8.79 -5.09
N TRP A 250 6.13 -8.73 -6.41
CA TRP A 250 4.85 -9.04 -7.02
C TRP A 250 4.48 -10.53 -6.87
N PHE A 251 5.41 -11.46 -7.14
CA PHE A 251 5.17 -12.89 -6.91
C PHE A 251 4.91 -13.20 -5.44
N ARG A 252 5.61 -12.53 -4.51
CA ARG A 252 5.33 -12.66 -3.07
C ARG A 252 3.92 -12.18 -2.74
N ALA A 253 3.48 -11.05 -3.29
CA ALA A 253 2.13 -10.54 -3.10
C ALA A 253 1.06 -11.49 -3.67
N GLN A 254 1.30 -12.07 -4.86
CA GLN A 254 0.41 -13.08 -5.45
C GLN A 254 0.33 -14.36 -4.62
N LYS A 255 1.47 -14.86 -4.11
CA LYS A 255 1.51 -16.03 -3.23
C LYS A 255 0.75 -15.79 -1.93
N LEU A 256 0.89 -14.61 -1.33
CA LEU A 256 0.15 -14.22 -0.13
C LEU A 256 -1.36 -14.14 -0.41
N ALA A 257 -1.76 -13.58 -1.56
CA ALA A 257 -3.15 -13.51 -1.99
C ALA A 257 -3.78 -14.89 -2.29
N ALA A 258 -2.97 -15.90 -2.63
CA ALA A 258 -3.41 -17.28 -2.86
C ALA A 258 -3.36 -18.16 -1.59
N GLY A 259 -2.67 -17.74 -0.53
CA GLY A 259 -2.49 -18.51 0.70
C GLY A 259 -3.66 -18.44 1.68
N GLY A 260 -3.50 -19.02 2.88
CA GLY A 260 -4.54 -19.08 3.92
C GLY A 260 -5.03 -17.72 4.43
N GLN A 261 -4.20 -16.68 4.35
CA GLN A 261 -4.57 -15.28 4.64
C GLN A 261 -4.97 -14.49 3.38
N GLY A 262 -5.20 -15.18 2.25
CA GLY A 262 -5.42 -14.56 0.95
C GLY A 262 -6.61 -13.60 0.91
N ARG A 263 -7.62 -13.82 1.76
CA ARG A 263 -8.80 -12.93 1.85
C ARG A 263 -8.41 -11.49 2.21
N GLU A 264 -7.58 -11.30 3.23
CA GLU A 264 -7.15 -9.97 3.67
C GLU A 264 -6.27 -9.28 2.63
N GLU A 265 -5.41 -10.05 1.96
CA GLU A 265 -4.53 -9.55 0.91
C GLU A 265 -5.32 -9.10 -0.31
N ARG A 266 -6.32 -9.89 -0.77
CA ARG A 266 -7.23 -9.53 -1.87
C ARG A 266 -8.10 -8.31 -1.56
N GLN A 267 -8.51 -8.16 -0.30
CA GLN A 267 -9.35 -7.03 0.14
C GLN A 267 -8.54 -5.76 0.44
N SER A 268 -7.21 -5.86 0.53
CA SER A 268 -6.32 -4.74 0.86
C SER A 268 -6.53 -3.54 -0.06
N LEU A 269 -6.67 -2.36 0.55
CA LEU A 269 -6.72 -1.08 -0.16
C LEU A 269 -5.43 -0.84 -0.97
N VAL A 270 -4.27 -1.20 -0.42
CA VAL A 270 -2.97 -0.99 -1.08
C VAL A 270 -2.87 -1.79 -2.38
N ARG A 271 -3.30 -3.06 -2.36
CA ARG A 271 -3.35 -3.91 -3.56
C ARG A 271 -4.27 -3.32 -4.63
N LYS A 272 -5.44 -2.83 -4.22
CA LYS A 272 -6.38 -2.18 -5.14
C LYS A 272 -5.78 -0.91 -5.74
N ILE A 273 -5.16 -0.05 -4.93
CA ILE A 273 -4.47 1.16 -5.42
C ILE A 273 -3.45 0.78 -6.49
N TYR A 274 -2.59 -0.21 -6.23
CA TYR A 274 -1.61 -0.70 -7.19
C TYR A 274 -2.26 -1.18 -8.51
N LEU A 275 -3.26 -2.07 -8.42
CA LEU A 275 -3.94 -2.64 -9.60
C LEU A 275 -4.65 -1.56 -10.43
N TYR A 276 -5.41 -0.68 -9.77
CA TYR A 276 -6.12 0.41 -10.44
C TYR A 276 -5.16 1.44 -11.03
N PHE A 277 -4.04 1.72 -10.36
CA PHE A 277 -3.01 2.62 -10.87
C PHE A 277 -2.46 2.12 -12.22
N TYR A 278 -2.06 0.85 -12.31
CA TYR A 278 -1.54 0.30 -13.58
C TYR A 278 -2.61 0.10 -14.65
N LEU A 279 -3.85 -0.20 -14.26
CA LEU A 279 -4.99 -0.19 -15.19
C LEU A 279 -5.26 1.21 -15.75
N LEU A 280 -5.16 2.24 -14.91
CA LEU A 280 -5.29 3.63 -15.32
C LEU A 280 -4.16 4.03 -16.27
N VAL A 281 -2.90 3.78 -15.90
CA VAL A 281 -1.74 4.06 -16.75
C VAL A 281 -1.90 3.37 -18.12
N ALA A 282 -2.23 2.08 -18.14
CA ALA A 282 -2.48 1.35 -19.38
C ALA A 282 -3.61 1.98 -20.21
N THR A 283 -4.74 2.31 -19.58
CA THR A 283 -5.88 2.93 -20.28
C THR A 283 -5.51 4.29 -20.87
N LEU A 284 -4.77 5.13 -20.12
CA LEU A 284 -4.28 6.41 -20.60
C LEU A 284 -3.32 6.23 -21.78
N THR A 285 -2.41 5.24 -21.72
CA THR A 285 -1.51 4.95 -22.85
C THR A 285 -2.28 4.50 -24.10
N VAL A 286 -3.31 3.64 -23.96
CA VAL A 286 -4.18 3.25 -25.07
C VAL A 286 -4.89 4.47 -25.68
N LEU A 287 -5.47 5.33 -24.84
CA LEU A 287 -6.15 6.55 -25.28
C LEU A 287 -5.19 7.52 -25.96
N SER A 288 -4.01 7.76 -25.38
CA SER A 288 -2.98 8.61 -25.97
C SER A 288 -2.51 8.07 -27.33
N ALA A 289 -2.31 6.76 -27.46
CA ALA A 289 -1.95 6.14 -28.73
C ALA A 289 -3.07 6.31 -29.77
N ALA A 290 -4.33 6.09 -29.39
CA ALA A 290 -5.48 6.27 -30.28
C ALA A 290 -5.64 7.73 -30.75
N VAL A 291 -5.54 8.69 -29.82
CA VAL A 291 -5.58 10.13 -30.11
C VAL A 291 -4.42 10.52 -31.05
N TYR A 292 -3.21 10.03 -30.77
CA TYR A 292 -2.05 10.30 -31.61
C TYR A 292 -2.23 9.75 -33.03
N VAL A 293 -2.68 8.51 -33.17
CA VAL A 293 -2.97 7.90 -34.49
C VAL A 293 -4.04 8.71 -35.24
N ALA A 294 -5.14 9.06 -34.58
CA ALA A 294 -6.21 9.86 -35.17
C ALA A 294 -5.70 11.23 -35.62
N TYR A 295 -4.93 11.93 -34.78
CA TYR A 295 -4.29 13.19 -35.11
C TYR A 295 -3.40 13.06 -36.36
N ARG A 296 -2.52 12.05 -36.41
CA ARG A 296 -1.62 11.84 -37.56
C ARG A 296 -2.36 11.55 -38.85
N LEU A 297 -3.43 10.77 -38.81
CA LEU A 297 -4.26 10.48 -39.99
C LEU A 297 -5.03 11.72 -40.48
N LEU A 298 -5.63 12.48 -39.56
CA LEU A 298 -6.37 13.70 -39.87
C LEU A 298 -5.46 14.80 -40.42
N SER A 299 -4.30 15.06 -39.80
CA SER A 299 -3.33 16.03 -40.31
C SER A 299 -2.92 15.71 -41.74
N ARG A 300 -2.74 14.43 -42.06
CA ARG A 300 -2.40 13.99 -43.41
C ARG A 300 -3.57 14.16 -44.38
N ALA A 301 -4.79 13.84 -43.97
CA ALA A 301 -6.00 14.03 -44.78
C ALA A 301 -6.28 15.51 -45.09
N LEU A 302 -5.98 16.40 -44.14
CA LEU A 302 -6.16 17.86 -44.26
C LEU A 302 -5.01 18.56 -45.01
N GLY A 303 -4.00 17.82 -45.48
CA GLY A 303 -2.85 18.40 -46.17
C GLY A 303 -1.92 19.23 -45.27
N ALA A 304 -2.07 19.15 -43.95
CA ALA A 304 -1.11 19.75 -43.03
C ALA A 304 0.22 18.98 -43.18
N GLY A 305 1.25 19.66 -43.70
CA GLY A 305 2.57 19.07 -43.91
C GLY A 305 3.12 18.52 -42.59
N SER A 306 3.24 17.20 -42.48
CA SER A 306 3.92 16.55 -41.36
C SER A 306 5.38 16.31 -41.74
N SER A 307 6.33 16.86 -40.99
CA SER A 307 7.78 16.72 -41.22
C SER A 307 8.36 15.33 -40.87
N GLY A 308 7.54 14.39 -40.37
CA GLY A 308 7.98 13.09 -39.86
C GLY A 308 7.53 11.86 -40.67
N ASN A 309 8.14 10.71 -40.38
CA ASN A 309 7.87 9.42 -41.03
C ASN A 309 6.62 8.75 -40.42
N LEU A 310 5.49 8.81 -41.15
CA LEU A 310 4.21 8.23 -40.72
C LEU A 310 4.29 6.75 -40.32
N VAL A 311 5.09 5.93 -41.02
CA VAL A 311 5.21 4.51 -40.70
C VAL A 311 5.87 4.31 -39.33
N SER A 312 6.93 5.07 -39.05
CA SER A 312 7.61 5.06 -37.75
C SER A 312 6.68 5.51 -36.64
N ASP A 313 5.91 6.56 -36.89
CA ASP A 313 4.98 7.14 -35.92
C ASP A 313 3.80 6.20 -35.59
N LEU A 314 3.25 5.52 -36.61
CA LEU A 314 2.22 4.50 -36.42
C LEU A 314 2.78 3.26 -35.74
N ALA A 315 3.99 2.80 -36.12
CA ALA A 315 4.65 1.68 -35.46
C ALA A 315 4.88 1.96 -33.97
N GLN A 316 5.26 3.19 -33.63
CA GLN A 316 5.46 3.61 -32.24
C GLN A 316 4.16 3.58 -31.45
N ALA A 317 3.07 4.10 -32.03
CA ALA A 317 1.75 4.07 -31.39
C ALA A 317 1.24 2.64 -31.19
N VAL A 318 1.41 1.77 -32.19
CA VAL A 318 1.03 0.34 -32.10
C VAL A 318 1.87 -0.38 -31.04
N ALA A 319 3.18 -0.11 -30.96
CA ALA A 319 4.04 -0.69 -29.93
C ALA A 319 3.57 -0.33 -28.51
N TYR A 320 3.34 0.95 -28.24
CA TYR A 320 2.83 1.39 -26.93
C TYR A 320 1.43 0.83 -26.64
N LEU A 321 0.57 0.74 -27.65
CA LEU A 321 -0.74 0.10 -27.55
C LEU A 321 -0.60 -1.37 -27.12
N LEU A 322 0.29 -2.15 -27.74
CA LEU A 322 0.51 -3.56 -27.39
C LEU A 322 1.03 -3.73 -25.96
N ILE A 323 2.00 -2.89 -25.54
CA ILE A 323 2.51 -2.91 -24.16
C ILE A 323 1.38 -2.59 -23.17
N ALA A 324 0.61 -1.53 -23.44
CA ALA A 324 -0.50 -1.11 -22.59
C ALA A 324 -1.60 -2.17 -22.49
N VAL A 325 -1.98 -2.80 -23.61
CA VAL A 325 -2.94 -3.91 -23.64
C VAL A 325 -2.41 -5.10 -22.83
N GLY A 326 -1.12 -5.43 -22.90
CA GLY A 326 -0.50 -6.46 -22.08
C GLY A 326 -0.63 -6.18 -20.58
N VAL A 327 -0.29 -4.96 -20.15
CA VAL A 327 -0.44 -4.52 -18.75
C VAL A 327 -1.90 -4.57 -18.30
N TRP A 328 -2.82 -4.10 -19.15
CA TRP A 328 -4.26 -4.09 -18.89
C TRP A 328 -4.83 -5.50 -18.74
N LEU A 329 -4.51 -6.40 -19.67
CA LEU A 329 -4.99 -7.79 -19.65
C LEU A 329 -4.48 -8.52 -18.41
N TYR A 330 -3.19 -8.37 -18.08
CA TYR A 330 -2.59 -9.04 -16.94
C TYR A 330 -3.19 -8.57 -15.61
N HIS A 331 -3.13 -7.26 -15.32
CA HIS A 331 -3.63 -6.72 -14.05
C HIS A 331 -5.16 -6.78 -13.97
N GLY A 332 -5.86 -6.68 -15.11
CA GLY A 332 -7.31 -6.85 -15.20
C GLY A 332 -7.75 -8.30 -14.97
N ALA A 333 -6.95 -9.30 -15.39
CA ALA A 333 -7.20 -10.70 -15.03
C ALA A 333 -7.05 -10.92 -13.52
N VAL A 334 -5.99 -10.38 -12.91
CA VAL A 334 -5.75 -10.48 -11.46
C VAL A 334 -6.86 -9.80 -10.66
N LEU A 335 -7.30 -8.60 -11.05
CA LEU A 335 -8.39 -7.90 -10.36
C LEU A 335 -9.72 -8.65 -10.48
N ARG A 336 -10.01 -9.25 -11.65
CA ARG A 336 -11.20 -10.08 -11.86
C ARG A 336 -11.17 -11.33 -10.98
N GLU A 337 -10.01 -11.97 -10.88
CA GLU A 337 -9.81 -13.13 -10.01
C GLU A 337 -10.03 -12.76 -8.54
N ASP A 338 -9.40 -11.68 -8.08
CA ASP A 338 -9.56 -11.21 -6.71
C ASP A 338 -11.02 -10.92 -6.37
N THR A 339 -11.74 -10.31 -7.32
CA THR A 339 -13.16 -10.00 -7.19
C THR A 339 -14.02 -11.27 -7.17
N ARG A 340 -13.72 -12.25 -8.02
CA ARG A 340 -14.43 -13.55 -8.06
C ARG A 340 -14.29 -14.28 -6.74
N LEU A 341 -13.06 -14.41 -6.24
CA LEU A 341 -12.78 -15.06 -4.96
C LEU A 341 -13.43 -14.31 -3.80
N ALA A 342 -13.34 -12.98 -3.76
CA ALA A 342 -13.98 -12.19 -2.72
C ALA A 342 -15.51 -12.31 -2.72
N ARG A 343 -16.15 -12.49 -3.88
CA ARG A 343 -17.58 -12.77 -3.99
C ARG A 343 -17.92 -14.16 -3.44
N GLY A 344 -17.11 -15.18 -3.74
CA GLY A 344 -17.24 -16.52 -3.16
C GLY A 344 -17.14 -16.49 -1.63
N ASP A 345 -16.08 -15.89 -1.09
CA ASP A 345 -15.84 -15.73 0.35
C ASP A 345 -16.99 -14.99 1.07
N ARG A 346 -17.66 -14.09 0.37
CA ARG A 346 -18.81 -13.33 0.90
C ARG A 346 -20.09 -14.17 0.85
N SER A 347 -20.31 -14.90 -0.24
CA SER A 347 -21.48 -15.77 -0.40
C SER A 347 -21.48 -16.88 0.65
N GLU A 348 -20.34 -17.53 0.88
CA GLU A 348 -20.17 -18.56 1.91
C GLU A 348 -20.47 -18.01 3.32
N ARG A 349 -20.00 -16.80 3.63
CA ARG A 349 -20.31 -16.13 4.90
C ARG A 349 -21.79 -15.83 5.06
N LEU A 350 -22.43 -15.29 4.02
CA LEU A 350 -23.86 -14.97 4.04
C LEU A 350 -24.70 -16.25 4.17
N ALA A 351 -24.31 -17.35 3.53
CA ALA A 351 -24.98 -18.64 3.67
C ALA A 351 -24.87 -19.22 5.09
N GLY A 352 -23.75 -18.99 5.77
CA GLY A 352 -23.57 -19.37 7.18
C GLY A 352 -24.36 -18.49 8.18
N LEU A 353 -24.79 -17.30 7.76
CA LEU A 353 -25.58 -16.37 8.57
C LEU A 353 -27.07 -16.59 8.35
N ARG A 354 -27.68 -17.30 9.28
CA ARG A 354 -29.14 -17.43 9.38
C ARG A 354 -29.68 -16.27 10.21
N VAL A 355 -30.42 -15.37 9.56
CA VAL A 355 -30.94 -14.14 10.18
C VAL A 355 -32.44 -14.25 10.35
N ALA A 356 -32.95 -14.01 11.56
CA ALA A 356 -34.38 -13.85 11.79
C ALA A 356 -34.72 -12.38 12.02
N VAL A 357 -35.72 -11.87 11.30
CA VAL A 357 -36.36 -10.58 11.56
C VAL A 357 -37.61 -10.85 12.39
N VAL A 358 -37.62 -10.35 13.61
CA VAL A 358 -38.69 -10.57 14.58
C VAL A 358 -39.34 -9.23 14.93
N ASP A 359 -40.65 -9.14 14.83
CA ASP A 359 -41.41 -7.94 15.21
C ASP A 359 -42.47 -8.28 16.25
N GLY A 360 -42.43 -7.53 17.37
CA GLY A 360 -43.35 -7.64 18.50
C GLY A 360 -44.47 -6.60 18.52
N GLY A 361 -44.45 -5.63 17.60
CA GLY A 361 -45.38 -4.50 17.54
C GLY A 361 -46.41 -4.65 16.41
N ASP A 362 -46.52 -3.61 15.58
CA ASP A 362 -47.47 -3.52 14.46
C ASP A 362 -46.94 -4.08 13.12
N GLY A 363 -45.67 -4.52 13.09
CA GLY A 363 -45.03 -5.08 11.90
C GLY A 363 -44.42 -4.07 10.92
N ARG A 364 -44.53 -2.75 11.17
CA ARG A 364 -43.96 -1.72 10.28
C ARG A 364 -42.43 -1.80 10.22
N VAL A 365 -41.81 -1.91 11.39
CA VAL A 365 -40.34 -1.96 11.52
C VAL A 365 -39.83 -3.25 10.88
N GLY A 366 -40.43 -4.40 11.21
CA GLY A 366 -40.09 -5.71 10.66
C GLY A 366 -40.22 -5.76 9.15
N ARG A 367 -41.31 -5.23 8.56
CA ARG A 367 -41.48 -5.12 7.10
C ARG A 367 -40.39 -4.25 6.47
N GLY A 368 -40.10 -3.09 7.06
CA GLY A 368 -39.06 -2.18 6.59
C GLY A 368 -37.67 -2.83 6.59
N VAL A 369 -37.31 -3.51 7.69
CA VAL A 369 -36.04 -4.25 7.81
C VAL A 369 -35.96 -5.39 6.80
N LEU A 370 -37.04 -6.16 6.62
CA LEU A 370 -37.09 -7.26 5.66
C LEU A 370 -36.87 -6.75 4.22
N ALA A 371 -37.50 -5.64 3.85
CA ALA A 371 -37.31 -4.99 2.56
C ALA A 371 -35.86 -4.51 2.37
N ALA A 372 -35.29 -3.83 3.37
CA ALA A 372 -33.92 -3.33 3.31
C ALA A 372 -32.88 -4.47 3.23
N LEU A 373 -33.08 -5.57 3.97
CA LEU A 373 -32.22 -6.75 3.92
C LEU A 373 -32.29 -7.45 2.57
N ARG A 374 -33.48 -7.65 2.02
CA ARG A 374 -33.65 -8.25 0.67
C ARG A 374 -33.02 -7.38 -0.42
N GLN A 375 -33.06 -6.05 -0.26
CA GLN A 375 -32.45 -5.11 -1.20
C GLN A 375 -30.92 -5.07 -1.11
N GLU A 376 -30.35 -4.95 0.10
CA GLU A 376 -28.91 -4.80 0.29
C GLU A 376 -28.14 -6.13 0.31
N LEU A 377 -28.80 -7.22 0.70
CA LEU A 377 -28.23 -8.55 0.90
C LEU A 377 -29.15 -9.64 0.31
N PRO A 378 -29.35 -9.68 -1.02
CA PRO A 378 -30.30 -10.60 -1.67
C PRO A 378 -29.95 -12.08 -1.49
N GLN A 379 -28.70 -12.40 -1.16
CA GLN A 379 -28.23 -13.77 -0.93
C GLN A 379 -28.32 -14.21 0.54
N LEU A 380 -28.79 -13.34 1.44
CA LEU A 380 -28.90 -13.65 2.86
C LEU A 380 -30.19 -14.46 3.12
N PRO A 381 -30.10 -15.65 3.74
CA PRO A 381 -31.29 -16.36 4.17
C PRO A 381 -31.92 -15.63 5.37
N VAL A 382 -33.08 -15.02 5.12
CA VAL A 382 -33.83 -14.26 6.13
C VAL A 382 -35.16 -14.95 6.43
N THR A 383 -35.36 -15.30 7.71
CA THR A 383 -36.63 -15.79 8.24
C THR A 383 -37.38 -14.63 8.87
N ALA A 384 -38.65 -14.45 8.56
CA ALA A 384 -39.50 -13.43 9.19
C ALA A 384 -40.41 -14.06 10.24
N VAL A 385 -40.57 -13.41 11.38
CA VAL A 385 -41.35 -13.89 12.53
C VAL A 385 -42.17 -12.73 13.10
N GLY A 386 -43.50 -12.81 12.99
CA GLY A 386 -44.42 -11.89 13.69
C GLY A 386 -44.87 -12.50 15.01
N LEU A 387 -44.62 -11.83 16.13
CA LEU A 387 -45.07 -12.30 17.45
C LEU A 387 -46.53 -11.94 17.73
N THR A 388 -47.04 -10.88 17.11
CA THR A 388 -48.44 -10.48 17.18
C THR A 388 -49.18 -10.82 15.88
N PRO A 389 -50.51 -11.03 15.91
CA PRO A 389 -51.29 -11.22 14.68
C PRO A 389 -51.16 -10.05 13.69
N GLN A 390 -51.01 -8.82 14.20
CA GLN A 390 -50.82 -7.60 13.40
C GLN A 390 -49.46 -7.60 12.70
N ALA A 391 -48.38 -7.91 13.43
CA ALA A 391 -47.04 -8.03 12.85
C ALA A 391 -46.96 -9.19 11.85
N ALA A 392 -47.55 -10.33 12.15
CA ALA A 392 -47.61 -11.49 11.26
C ALA A 392 -48.33 -11.15 9.94
N ALA A 393 -49.48 -10.47 10.01
CA ALA A 393 -50.20 -9.99 8.83
C ALA A 393 -49.40 -8.93 8.06
N ALA A 394 -48.78 -7.97 8.75
CA ALA A 394 -48.00 -6.93 8.12
C ALA A 394 -46.72 -7.45 7.44
N MET A 395 -46.11 -8.50 7.98
CA MET A 395 -44.90 -9.12 7.42
C MET A 395 -45.21 -10.29 6.46
N GLU A 396 -46.48 -10.63 6.26
CA GLU A 396 -46.96 -11.74 5.43
C GLU A 396 -46.39 -13.10 5.86
N VAL A 397 -46.38 -13.38 7.17
CA VAL A 397 -45.85 -14.63 7.75
C VAL A 397 -46.83 -15.26 8.74
N ALA A 398 -46.67 -16.57 8.98
CA ALA A 398 -47.41 -17.26 10.03
C ALA A 398 -46.92 -16.84 11.43
N PRO A 399 -47.82 -16.62 12.40
CA PRO A 399 -47.42 -16.30 13.77
C PRO A 399 -46.78 -17.51 14.45
N GLY A 400 -45.66 -17.30 15.14
CA GLY A 400 -45.02 -18.35 15.93
C GLY A 400 -43.48 -18.32 15.93
N LEU A 401 -42.88 -19.02 16.89
CA LEU A 401 -41.43 -19.04 17.12
C LEU A 401 -40.68 -20.15 16.36
N GLU A 402 -41.38 -20.98 15.57
CA GLU A 402 -40.80 -22.15 14.91
C GLU A 402 -39.65 -21.80 13.96
N GLY A 403 -39.72 -20.62 13.32
CA GLY A 403 -38.67 -20.08 12.45
C GLY A 403 -37.38 -19.62 13.14
N LEU A 404 -37.33 -19.66 14.49
CA LEU A 404 -36.15 -19.25 15.26
C LEU A 404 -35.16 -20.40 15.51
N ARG A 405 -35.48 -21.63 15.10
CA ARG A 405 -34.57 -22.77 15.24
C ARG A 405 -33.34 -22.56 14.34
N GLU A 406 -32.16 -22.71 14.94
CA GLU A 406 -30.86 -22.63 14.27
C GLU A 406 -30.47 -21.24 13.71
N VAL A 407 -31.12 -20.17 14.18
CA VAL A 407 -30.79 -18.78 13.81
C VAL A 407 -29.52 -18.32 14.52
N THR A 408 -28.62 -17.69 13.76
CA THR A 408 -27.35 -17.15 14.28
C THR A 408 -27.45 -15.69 14.72
N LEU A 409 -28.35 -14.92 14.12
CA LEU A 409 -28.57 -13.50 14.40
C LEU A 409 -30.07 -13.19 14.39
N ILE A 410 -30.57 -12.62 15.48
CA ILE A 410 -31.94 -12.14 15.57
C ILE A 410 -31.92 -10.61 15.50
N VAL A 411 -32.77 -10.06 14.63
CA VAL A 411 -32.95 -8.62 14.43
C VAL A 411 -34.40 -8.30 14.77
N GLY A 412 -34.65 -7.35 15.67
CA GLY A 412 -36.04 -7.03 15.98
C GLY A 412 -36.23 -5.88 16.96
N SER A 413 -37.48 -5.46 17.16
CA SER A 413 -37.82 -4.34 18.04
C SER A 413 -37.41 -4.63 19.48
N TRP A 414 -37.03 -3.60 20.27
CA TRP A 414 -36.54 -3.81 21.64
C TRP A 414 -37.54 -4.54 22.54
N GLU A 415 -38.83 -4.45 22.25
CA GLU A 415 -39.94 -5.08 22.97
C GLU A 415 -39.79 -6.60 23.08
N ILE A 416 -39.09 -7.22 22.12
CA ILE A 416 -38.87 -8.67 22.10
C ILE A 416 -37.69 -9.11 22.98
N ALA A 417 -36.94 -8.17 23.57
CA ALA A 417 -35.69 -8.46 24.27
C ALA A 417 -35.89 -9.43 25.44
N ALA A 418 -36.98 -9.26 26.20
CA ALA A 418 -37.33 -10.15 27.30
C ALA A 418 -37.74 -11.55 26.80
N ALA A 419 -38.58 -11.61 25.77
CA ALA A 419 -39.06 -12.87 25.18
C ALA A 419 -37.91 -13.69 24.55
N LEU A 420 -36.87 -13.01 24.07
CA LEU A 420 -35.70 -13.63 23.45
C LEU A 420 -34.50 -13.78 24.39
N ALA A 421 -34.64 -13.48 25.69
CA ALA A 421 -33.53 -13.55 26.64
C ALA A 421 -32.86 -14.93 26.66
N ALA A 422 -33.66 -16.00 26.59
CA ALA A 422 -33.20 -17.40 26.61
C ALA A 422 -32.52 -17.87 25.30
N TYR A 423 -32.58 -17.12 24.20
CA TYR A 423 -31.91 -17.48 22.95
C TYR A 423 -30.42 -17.14 23.00
N SER A 424 -29.56 -18.08 22.57
CA SER A 424 -28.10 -17.94 22.58
C SER A 424 -27.51 -17.19 21.38
N GLY A 425 -28.31 -16.96 20.33
CA GLY A 425 -27.89 -16.21 19.15
C GLY A 425 -27.61 -14.74 19.43
N ARG A 426 -26.83 -14.10 18.55
CA ARG A 426 -26.55 -12.65 18.64
C ARG A 426 -27.86 -11.89 18.40
N LYS A 427 -28.11 -10.80 19.14
CA LYS A 427 -29.34 -10.00 19.06
C LYS A 427 -29.00 -8.58 18.64
N LEU A 428 -29.63 -8.10 17.58
CA LEU A 428 -29.60 -6.71 17.12
C LEU A 428 -30.97 -6.10 17.42
N LEU A 429 -31.04 -5.34 18.51
CA LEU A 429 -32.29 -4.73 18.97
C LEU A 429 -32.46 -3.35 18.37
N ILE A 430 -33.67 -3.09 17.88
CA ILE A 430 -34.07 -1.86 17.22
C ILE A 430 -34.87 -1.03 18.22
N PRO A 431 -34.44 0.21 18.54
CA PRO A 431 -35.21 1.09 19.40
C PRO A 431 -36.52 1.46 18.71
N VAL A 432 -37.64 1.26 19.40
CA VAL A 432 -38.95 1.86 19.06
C VAL A 432 -39.26 2.88 20.14
N TRP A 433 -39.95 3.97 19.77
CA TRP A 433 -40.32 5.09 20.66
C TRP A 433 -41.78 4.92 21.09
N PRO A 434 -42.05 4.35 22.28
CA PRO A 434 -43.40 4.28 22.82
C PRO A 434 -43.90 5.68 23.17
N GLU A 435 -45.22 5.85 23.24
CA GLU A 435 -45.80 7.11 23.74
C GLU A 435 -45.33 7.38 25.17
N GLY A 436 -44.81 8.59 25.42
CA GLY A 436 -44.36 9.02 26.74
C GLY A 436 -42.96 8.57 27.15
N ALA A 437 -42.17 7.95 26.27
CA ALA A 437 -40.80 7.53 26.57
C ALA A 437 -39.78 7.97 25.50
N ASP A 438 -38.62 8.45 25.97
CA ASP A 438 -37.50 8.85 25.12
C ASP A 438 -36.25 8.00 25.42
N TRP A 439 -35.46 7.73 24.37
CA TRP A 439 -34.18 7.03 24.49
C TRP A 439 -33.03 8.01 24.71
N ALA A 440 -32.31 7.88 25.82
CA ALA A 440 -31.08 8.65 26.05
C ALA A 440 -29.93 8.14 25.16
N GLY A 441 -29.28 9.05 24.43
CA GLY A 441 -28.12 8.73 23.57
C GLY A 441 -28.45 8.04 22.25
N VAL A 442 -29.73 7.88 21.91
CA VAL A 442 -30.21 7.31 20.64
C VAL A 442 -30.94 8.39 19.86
N GLU A 443 -30.43 8.69 18.67
CA GLU A 443 -31.06 9.64 17.76
C GLU A 443 -32.34 9.03 17.15
N ARG A 444 -33.39 9.83 16.97
CA ARG A 444 -34.66 9.37 16.38
C ARG A 444 -34.57 9.36 14.86
N TRP A 445 -34.65 8.16 14.28
CA TRP A 445 -34.53 7.94 12.84
C TRP A 445 -35.91 7.61 12.25
N SER A 446 -36.13 7.91 10.96
CA SER A 446 -37.30 7.39 10.26
C SER A 446 -37.19 5.87 10.09
N ASP A 447 -38.33 5.17 10.03
CA ASP A 447 -38.39 3.71 9.87
C ASP A 447 -37.52 3.22 8.69
N GLU A 448 -37.52 3.96 7.59
CA GLU A 448 -36.74 3.63 6.39
C GLU A 448 -35.23 3.84 6.59
N ALA A 449 -34.83 4.93 7.26
CA ALA A 449 -33.42 5.17 7.59
C ALA A 449 -32.90 4.13 8.60
N LEU A 450 -33.73 3.75 9.56
CA LEU A 450 -33.46 2.72 10.55
C LEU A 450 -33.30 1.35 9.90
N ALA A 451 -34.22 0.98 8.98
CA ALA A 451 -34.12 -0.25 8.22
C ALA A 451 -32.82 -0.34 7.39
N ARG A 452 -32.41 0.78 6.76
CA ARG A 452 -31.11 0.87 6.06
C ARG A 452 -29.92 0.73 7.01
N GLN A 453 -29.96 1.33 8.20
CA GLN A 453 -28.92 1.13 9.23
C GLN A 453 -28.82 -0.34 9.65
N VAL A 454 -29.95 -0.98 9.91
CA VAL A 454 -30.02 -2.38 10.31
C VAL A 454 -29.43 -3.27 9.22
N ALA A 455 -29.80 -3.06 7.96
CA ALA A 455 -29.22 -3.81 6.84
C ALA A 455 -27.69 -3.65 6.75
N ARG A 456 -27.18 -2.43 6.98
CA ARG A 456 -25.73 -2.17 7.05
C ARG A 456 -25.07 -2.82 8.26
N ALA A 457 -25.71 -2.81 9.42
CA ALA A 457 -25.21 -3.47 10.62
C ALA A 457 -25.12 -4.98 10.42
N VAL A 458 -26.15 -5.61 9.82
CA VAL A 458 -26.12 -7.04 9.44
C VAL A 458 -24.98 -7.32 8.44
N LYS A 459 -24.76 -6.42 7.47
CA LYS A 459 -23.63 -6.51 6.54
C LYS A 459 -22.26 -6.40 7.24
N GLN A 460 -22.09 -5.47 8.18
CA GLN A 460 -20.87 -5.35 8.99
C GLN A 460 -20.62 -6.63 9.81
N LEU A 461 -21.66 -7.11 10.50
CA LEU A 461 -21.60 -8.36 11.25
C LEU A 461 -21.24 -9.54 10.36
N SER A 462 -21.77 -9.60 9.14
CA SER A 462 -21.43 -10.65 8.17
C SER A 462 -19.96 -10.63 7.73
N ASN A 463 -19.34 -9.46 7.78
CA ASN A 463 -17.93 -9.30 7.47
C ASN A 463 -17.02 -9.59 8.68
N GLY A 464 -17.59 -9.81 9.87
CA GLY A 464 -16.84 -9.86 11.14
C GLY A 464 -16.40 -8.48 11.63
N GLU A 465 -16.98 -7.41 11.09
CA GLU A 465 -16.69 -6.04 11.51
C GLU A 465 -17.47 -5.69 12.79
N GLU A 466 -16.90 -4.81 13.60
CA GLU A 466 -17.65 -4.17 14.68
C GLU A 466 -18.75 -3.29 14.12
N MET A 467 -19.92 -3.31 14.75
CA MET A 467 -21.05 -2.48 14.33
C MET A 467 -20.73 -1.00 14.51
N ARG A 468 -20.77 -0.25 13.42
CA ARG A 468 -20.60 1.20 13.41
C ARG A 468 -21.75 1.85 12.69
N LEU A 469 -22.42 2.77 13.37
CA LEU A 469 -23.49 3.58 12.79
C LEU A 469 -22.95 4.33 11.58
N ALA A 470 -23.57 4.09 10.42
CA ALA A 470 -23.24 4.81 9.22
C ALA A 470 -23.75 6.25 9.31
N ARG A 471 -22.86 7.20 9.58
CA ARG A 471 -23.12 8.63 9.42
C ARG A 471 -22.73 9.04 8.00
N PRO A 472 -23.51 9.90 7.31
CA PRO A 472 -23.07 10.45 6.04
C PRO A 472 -21.71 11.14 6.22
N PRO A 473 -20.78 10.99 5.26
CA PRO A 473 -19.48 11.64 5.36
C PRO A 473 -19.69 13.16 5.46
N GLY A 474 -19.12 13.77 6.49
CA GLY A 474 -19.16 15.23 6.62
C GLY A 474 -18.49 15.89 5.42
N ALA A 475 -18.92 17.11 5.07
CA ALA A 475 -18.39 17.86 3.93
C ALA A 475 -16.84 17.92 3.90
N GLY A 476 -16.20 18.00 5.07
CA GLY A 476 -14.73 17.98 5.19
C GLY A 476 -14.06 16.69 4.71
N ALA A 477 -14.70 15.52 4.87
CA ALA A 477 -14.16 14.25 4.37
C ALA A 477 -14.24 14.18 2.83
N ILE A 478 -15.31 14.71 2.24
CA ILE A 478 -15.49 14.81 0.78
C ILE A 478 -14.44 15.75 0.19
N ILE A 479 -14.25 16.92 0.79
CA ILE A 479 -13.23 17.90 0.39
C ILE A 479 -11.83 17.30 0.52
N GLY A 480 -11.54 16.58 1.61
CA GLY A 480 -10.25 15.91 1.81
C GLY A 480 -9.93 14.86 0.74
N ILE A 481 -10.93 14.09 0.30
CA ILE A 481 -10.78 13.11 -0.80
C ILE A 481 -10.48 13.83 -2.12
N ILE A 482 -11.19 14.91 -2.44
CA ILE A 482 -10.98 15.70 -3.66
C ILE A 482 -9.56 16.30 -3.68
N VAL A 483 -9.11 16.89 -2.57
CA VAL A 483 -7.76 17.45 -2.44
C VAL A 483 -6.69 16.37 -2.59
N ALA A 484 -6.88 15.19 -1.99
CA ALA A 484 -5.94 14.08 -2.12
C ALA A 484 -5.83 13.57 -3.56
N ILE A 485 -6.95 13.50 -4.29
CA ILE A 485 -6.96 13.12 -5.71
C ILE A 485 -6.20 14.16 -6.55
N LEU A 486 -6.47 15.45 -6.34
CA LEU A 486 -5.81 16.54 -7.07
C LEU A 486 -4.30 16.57 -6.80
N ALA A 487 -3.87 16.45 -5.54
CA ALA A 487 -2.46 16.38 -5.17
C ALA A 487 -1.77 15.13 -5.75
N GLY A 488 -2.45 13.98 -5.75
CA GLY A 488 -1.96 12.76 -6.39
C GLY A 488 -1.77 12.94 -7.91
N LEU A 489 -2.70 13.63 -8.57
CA LEU A 489 -2.62 13.95 -9.99
C LEU A 489 -1.45 14.89 -10.31
N MET A 490 -1.25 15.93 -9.48
CA MET A 490 -0.12 16.85 -9.63
C MET A 490 1.23 16.15 -9.42
N LEU A 491 1.34 15.29 -8.41
CA LEU A 491 2.57 14.51 -8.17
C LEU A 491 2.87 13.59 -9.35
N LEU A 492 1.85 12.92 -9.89
CA LEU A 492 1.98 12.06 -11.07
C LEU A 492 2.50 12.85 -12.28
N MET A 493 1.94 14.03 -12.53
CA MET A 493 2.39 14.92 -13.61
C MET A 493 3.83 15.40 -13.41
N SER A 494 4.24 15.74 -12.18
CA SER A 494 5.62 16.12 -11.87
C SER A 494 6.62 14.98 -12.08
N VAL A 495 6.25 13.74 -11.73
CA VAL A 495 7.09 12.56 -11.97
C VAL A 495 7.23 12.28 -13.47
N ILE A 496 6.12 12.37 -14.22
CA ILE A 496 6.14 12.22 -15.68
C ILE A 496 7.03 13.30 -16.31
N GLY A 497 6.90 14.56 -15.87
CA GLY A 497 7.72 15.68 -16.34
C GLY A 497 9.21 15.50 -16.03
N PHE A 498 9.55 15.08 -14.82
CA PHE A 498 10.94 14.83 -14.42
C PHE A 498 11.59 13.69 -15.21
N VAL A 499 10.85 12.61 -15.48
CA VAL A 499 11.35 11.51 -16.33
C VAL A 499 11.50 11.98 -17.77
N ALA A 500 10.54 12.76 -18.28
CA ALA A 500 10.62 13.30 -19.64
C ALA A 500 11.85 14.20 -19.82
N GLU A 501 12.15 15.11 -18.89
CA GLU A 501 13.32 16.01 -18.93
C GLU A 501 14.68 15.30 -18.87
N ARG A 502 14.73 14.06 -18.38
CA ARG A 502 15.99 13.30 -18.26
C ARG A 502 16.18 12.24 -19.34
N VAL A 503 15.11 11.92 -20.06
CA VAL A 503 15.08 10.87 -21.10
C VAL A 503 14.98 11.47 -22.50
N PHE A 504 14.32 12.61 -22.64
CA PHE A 504 14.26 13.44 -23.85
C PHE A 504 15.03 14.74 -23.62
#